data_AF-A0A1M6C0C7-F1
#
_entry.id   AF-A0A1M6C0C7-F1
#
_cell.length_a   1.000
_cell.length_b   1.000
_cell.length_c   1.000
_cell.angle_alpha   90.00
_cell.angle_beta   90.00
_cell.angle_gamma   90.00
#
_symmetry.space_group_name_H-M   'P 1'
#
loop_
_entity.id
_entity.type
_entity.pdbx_description
1 polymer ?
#
loop_
_entity_poly.entity_id
_entity_poly.type
_entity_poly.pdbx_seq_one_letter_code
_entity_poly.pdbx_strand_id
1 'polypeptide(L)'
;MPDLLHVQERDRLLGSLRRMLRQVSMDGQPLSGLAHSANAGANTPLRTLDNAIAAELMAIPALRAADPALADSVVSFVVAMSEEAGPPPRGIIPPAAPRAEILRGDPRDLRVLTPWHEFTGDLSHGVLRQRLRGEGRESDVLHTGNMARLRLQGGVAGLIGRLALRARTLDVEEAITAQGVQPEGASVLMWHESALHLTPVPGLTVLAATLRYEYRVSAADPLLRVSVVLRAGPKAGLTGVRLTTGVDALSEGAVTPAHVSVGRAGTQARRPAEPFPDEELVAQGAIDSLHLWQAGPEGEALALHIRPRAGESVFSTRLYSRNGSPHWLVLRHTLPDVPRSGSATLREDRLLARGVAPGTPEAALRLLRNPEALAGRDPGQAGIGAPFAAMAAVLLNAPAFTPPMARDRLSRLREAMDRQLAALPDEETTPLPASELAPLALGLDALWRANGLPREGRRLRQLLGQLIAAASAGGAIGKDLTEHGAALLALARAATQIAEPWLLEALRRAVMALDPNGPVLAGTPAETPPSTRALAAVLRGVRAVELVARTGRLDPDAETLAQAAAVRDTCLQLLSGRLRALEDRLDVLPGETGEPDAPSTAALLLAVLSPDEVALTAGGVAA
;
A
#
# COMPACT_ATOMS: atom_id res chain seq x y z
N MET A 1 34.03 15.06 -12.28
CA MET A 1 32.86 15.82 -12.77
C MET A 1 32.13 16.41 -11.58
N PRO A 2 32.61 17.54 -11.03
CA PRO A 2 31.89 18.26 -9.98
C PRO A 2 30.80 19.16 -10.59
N ASP A 3 29.71 19.31 -9.85
CA ASP A 3 28.86 20.49 -9.81
C ASP A 3 28.01 20.83 -11.04
N LEU A 4 26.88 20.13 -11.20
CA LEU A 4 25.69 20.78 -11.78
C LEU A 4 24.97 21.69 -10.78
N LEU A 5 25.33 21.59 -9.50
CA LEU A 5 24.77 22.43 -8.45
C LEU A 5 25.90 23.11 -7.71
N HIS A 6 25.99 24.42 -7.85
CA HIS A 6 26.75 25.22 -6.92
C HIS A 6 26.24 25.00 -5.50
N VAL A 7 27.12 25.18 -4.51
CA VAL A 7 26.78 25.10 -3.08
C VAL A 7 25.50 25.89 -2.74
N GLN A 8 25.33 27.07 -3.34
CA GLN A 8 24.14 27.90 -3.17
C GLN A 8 22.86 27.26 -3.71
N GLU A 9 22.92 26.59 -4.85
CA GLU A 9 21.76 25.94 -5.48
C GLU A 9 21.34 24.70 -4.70
N ARG A 10 22.33 23.91 -4.26
CA ARG A 10 22.12 22.81 -3.30
C ARG A 10 21.42 23.29 -2.03
N ASP A 11 21.90 24.37 -1.44
CA ASP A 11 21.33 24.91 -0.21
C ASP A 11 19.91 25.45 -0.41
N ARG A 12 19.61 26.04 -1.58
CA ARG A 12 18.24 26.44 -1.98
C ARG A 12 17.32 25.22 -2.13
N LEU A 13 17.78 24.12 -2.72
CA LEU A 13 17.00 22.88 -2.85
C LEU A 13 16.73 22.24 -1.48
N LEU A 14 17.72 22.21 -0.57
CA LEU A 14 17.51 21.80 0.82
C LEU A 14 16.50 22.72 1.53
N GLY A 15 16.56 24.02 1.28
CA GLY A 15 15.56 24.99 1.75
C GLY A 15 14.15 24.68 1.26
N SER A 16 13.99 24.23 0.00
CA SER A 16 12.71 23.76 -0.54
C SER A 16 12.20 22.52 0.20
N LEU A 17 13.04 21.54 0.47
CA LEU A 17 12.67 20.36 1.28
C LEU A 17 12.26 20.74 2.71
N ARG A 18 13.00 21.65 3.38
CA ARG A 18 12.64 22.12 4.73
C ARG A 18 11.23 22.69 4.80
N ARG A 19 10.79 23.44 3.78
CA ARG A 19 9.43 24.00 3.73
C ARG A 19 8.33 22.94 3.62
N MET A 20 8.69 21.72 3.21
CA MET A 20 7.78 20.58 3.14
C MET A 20 7.79 19.75 4.44
N LEU A 21 8.68 20.05 5.39
CA LEU A 21 8.70 19.37 6.68
C LEU A 21 7.42 19.67 7.47
N ARG A 22 6.83 18.62 8.05
CA ARG A 22 5.64 18.69 8.91
C ARG A 22 5.90 17.89 10.18
N GLN A 23 5.34 18.37 11.27
CA GLN A 23 5.33 17.66 12.54
C GLN A 23 4.05 16.85 12.67
N VAL A 24 4.19 15.60 13.11
CA VAL A 24 3.11 14.68 13.44
C VAL A 24 3.41 14.04 14.80
N SER A 25 2.42 13.41 15.42
CA SER A 25 2.62 12.61 16.62
C SER A 25 2.44 11.14 16.26
N MET A 26 3.38 10.30 16.68
CA MET A 26 3.30 8.84 16.56
C MET A 26 3.49 8.25 17.96
N ASP A 27 2.52 7.47 18.43
CA ASP A 27 2.53 6.87 19.78
C ASP A 27 2.83 7.88 20.92
N GLY A 28 2.29 9.10 20.78
CA GLY A 28 2.48 10.21 21.71
C GLY A 28 3.84 10.93 21.63
N GLN A 29 4.72 10.52 20.71
CA GLN A 29 6.02 11.17 20.48
C GLN A 29 5.97 12.07 19.23
N PRO A 30 6.58 13.27 19.29
CA PRO A 30 6.68 14.13 18.12
C PRO A 30 7.64 13.52 17.09
N LEU A 31 7.19 13.44 15.85
CA LEU A 31 7.95 12.98 14.70
C LEU A 31 7.85 14.03 13.58
N SER A 32 8.89 14.18 12.78
CA SER A 32 8.89 15.12 11.65
C SER A 32 9.18 14.39 10.35
N GLY A 33 8.38 14.63 9.33
CA GLY A 33 8.55 14.04 8.00
C GLY A 33 8.18 15.04 6.91
N LEU A 34 8.60 14.77 5.69
CA LEU A 34 8.27 15.55 4.51
C LEU A 34 6.84 15.24 4.05
N ALA A 35 6.05 16.28 3.84
CA ALA A 35 4.86 16.21 3.03
C ALA A 35 5.25 16.16 1.54
N HIS A 36 4.34 15.67 0.71
CA HIS A 36 4.58 15.54 -0.72
C HIS A 36 4.90 16.89 -1.38
N SER A 37 4.14 17.94 -1.07
CA SER A 37 4.35 19.30 -1.58
C SER A 37 4.23 20.35 -0.47
N ALA A 38 4.74 21.56 -0.73
CA ALA A 38 4.65 22.66 0.24
C ALA A 38 3.20 23.14 0.46
N ASN A 39 2.34 23.01 -0.55
CA ASN A 39 0.91 23.37 -0.52
C ASN A 39 0.03 22.26 0.08
N ALA A 40 0.61 21.12 0.45
CA ALA A 40 -0.10 20.05 1.12
C ALA A 40 -0.80 20.58 2.37
N GLY A 41 -2.11 20.34 2.45
CA GLY A 41 -2.92 20.73 3.59
C GLY A 41 -2.44 20.04 4.89
N ALA A 42 -2.84 20.59 6.03
CA ALA A 42 -2.44 20.07 7.35
C ALA A 42 -2.76 18.58 7.56
N ASN A 43 -3.71 18.03 6.81
CA ASN A 43 -4.19 16.65 6.92
C ASN A 43 -3.63 15.72 5.82
N THR A 44 -2.68 16.19 5.01
CA THR A 44 -2.07 15.36 3.97
C THR A 44 -1.12 14.33 4.60
N PRO A 45 -1.21 13.04 4.22
CA PRO A 45 -0.34 12.00 4.77
C PRO A 45 1.13 12.26 4.46
N LEU A 46 1.98 12.04 5.46
CA LEU A 46 3.43 11.99 5.29
C LEU A 46 3.79 10.57 4.84
N ARG A 47 4.14 10.41 3.56
CA ARG A 47 4.36 9.10 2.94
C ARG A 47 5.75 8.55 3.28
N THR A 48 5.80 7.26 3.61
CA THR A 48 7.05 6.54 3.93
C THR A 48 8.01 6.53 2.75
N LEU A 49 7.53 6.30 1.52
CA LEU A 49 8.36 6.28 0.33
C LEU A 49 8.98 7.65 0.00
N ASP A 50 8.20 8.73 0.12
CA ASP A 50 8.69 10.10 -0.10
C ASP A 50 9.84 10.43 0.88
N ASN A 51 9.66 10.02 2.14
CA ASN A 51 10.66 10.20 3.19
C ASN A 51 11.86 9.25 3.05
N ALA A 52 11.69 8.04 2.49
CA ALA A 52 12.78 7.10 2.23
C ALA A 52 13.77 7.65 1.22
N ILE A 53 13.30 8.22 0.10
CA ILE A 53 14.18 8.84 -0.90
C ILE A 53 14.93 10.03 -0.29
N ALA A 54 14.25 10.85 0.52
CA ALA A 54 14.90 11.95 1.23
C ALA A 54 15.90 11.47 2.30
N ALA A 55 15.62 10.36 3.00
CA ALA A 55 16.56 9.77 3.95
C ALA A 55 17.79 9.18 3.26
N GLU A 56 17.63 8.55 2.10
CA GLU A 56 18.76 8.12 1.25
C GLU A 56 19.60 9.33 0.82
N LEU A 57 18.96 10.43 0.40
CA LEU A 57 19.65 11.69 0.08
C LEU A 57 20.43 12.22 1.29
N MET A 58 19.81 12.25 2.48
CA MET A 58 20.46 12.76 3.68
C MET A 58 21.47 11.78 4.29
N ALA A 59 21.68 10.60 3.67
CA ALA A 59 22.82 9.73 3.93
C ALA A 59 24.13 10.24 3.30
N ILE A 60 24.07 11.25 2.41
CA ILE A 60 25.26 11.89 1.84
C ILE A 60 25.94 12.74 2.93
N PRO A 61 27.22 12.47 3.31
CA PRO A 61 27.86 13.17 4.41
C PRO A 61 27.86 14.70 4.28
N ALA A 62 28.11 15.22 3.07
CA ALA A 62 28.11 16.66 2.81
C ALA A 62 26.74 17.33 2.99
N LEU A 63 25.65 16.63 2.64
CA LEU A 63 24.28 17.15 2.82
C LEU A 63 23.84 17.09 4.28
N ARG A 64 24.18 15.99 4.95
CA ARG A 64 23.95 15.85 6.39
C ARG A 64 24.66 16.95 7.18
N ALA A 65 25.91 17.28 6.81
CA ALA A 65 26.66 18.36 7.44
C ALA A 65 26.03 19.74 7.15
N ALA A 66 25.52 19.96 5.93
CA ALA A 66 24.84 21.19 5.55
C ALA A 66 23.49 21.38 6.26
N ASP A 67 22.78 20.29 6.58
CA ASP A 67 21.49 20.33 7.24
C ASP A 67 21.23 19.10 8.15
N PRO A 68 21.84 19.08 9.36
CA PRO A 68 21.70 17.95 10.27
C PRO A 68 20.28 17.79 10.80
N ALA A 69 19.50 18.87 10.91
CA ALA A 69 18.13 18.84 11.43
C ALA A 69 17.16 18.17 10.45
N LEU A 70 17.25 18.50 9.16
CA LEU A 70 16.48 17.80 8.12
C LEU A 70 16.87 16.33 8.06
N ALA A 71 18.18 16.03 8.08
CA ALA A 71 18.69 14.66 8.06
C ALA A 71 18.14 13.83 9.20
N ASP A 72 18.21 14.36 10.42
CA ASP A 72 17.71 13.68 11.61
C ASP A 72 16.19 13.47 11.55
N SER A 73 15.44 14.42 11.01
CA SER A 73 13.99 14.32 10.87
C SER A 73 13.60 13.18 9.93
N VAL A 74 14.10 13.17 8.68
CA VAL A 74 13.70 12.17 7.69
C VAL A 74 14.20 10.77 8.03
N VAL A 75 15.41 10.64 8.61
CA VAL A 75 15.94 9.34 9.04
C VAL A 75 15.14 8.80 10.22
N SER A 76 14.84 9.65 11.23
CA SER A 76 14.03 9.22 12.37
C SER A 76 12.62 8.83 11.93
N PHE A 77 12.04 9.52 10.95
CA PHE A 77 10.76 9.17 10.36
C PHE A 77 10.77 7.78 9.72
N VAL A 78 11.76 7.49 8.87
CA VAL A 78 11.85 6.18 8.20
C VAL A 78 12.09 5.06 9.21
N VAL A 79 12.97 5.25 10.20
CA VAL A 79 13.21 4.28 11.27
C VAL A 79 11.93 4.01 12.07
N ALA A 80 11.20 5.07 12.44
CA ALA A 80 9.93 4.99 13.17
C ALA A 80 8.85 4.22 12.38
N MET A 81 8.77 4.41 11.06
CA MET A 81 7.85 3.65 10.20
C MET A 81 8.27 2.19 10.01
N SER A 82 9.54 1.87 10.22
CA SER A 82 10.11 0.52 10.07
C SER A 82 10.42 -0.18 11.41
N GLU A 83 9.80 0.26 12.52
CA GLU A 83 10.02 -0.35 13.84
C GLU A 83 9.53 -1.80 13.91
N GLU A 84 8.38 -2.09 13.32
CA GLU A 84 7.83 -3.44 13.23
C GLU A 84 8.49 -4.25 12.12
N ALA A 85 8.66 -5.56 12.37
CA ALA A 85 9.08 -6.51 11.34
C ALA A 85 8.08 -6.56 10.17
N GLY A 86 8.62 -6.54 8.95
CA GLY A 86 7.86 -6.63 7.69
C GLY A 86 7.64 -5.26 7.03
N PRO A 87 6.76 -5.21 6.01
CA PRO A 87 6.48 -3.99 5.28
C PRO A 87 6.07 -2.84 6.23
N PRO A 88 6.66 -1.65 6.09
CA PRO A 88 6.28 -0.49 6.85
C PRO A 88 4.94 0.07 6.35
N PRO A 89 4.15 0.72 7.23
CA PRO A 89 2.94 1.41 6.81
C PRO A 89 3.23 2.47 5.76
N ARG A 90 2.23 2.79 4.93
CA ARG A 90 2.35 3.71 3.79
C ARG A 90 2.72 5.13 4.21
N GLY A 91 2.38 5.52 5.43
CA GLY A 91 2.70 6.83 5.98
C GLY A 91 2.04 7.09 7.32
N ILE A 92 2.14 8.33 7.79
CA ILE A 92 1.38 8.85 8.93
C ILE A 92 0.39 9.88 8.42
N ILE A 93 -0.86 9.73 8.84
CA ILE A 93 -1.91 10.72 8.60
C ILE A 93 -1.89 11.68 9.79
N PRO A 94 -1.57 12.97 9.59
CA PRO A 94 -1.69 13.94 10.67
C PRO A 94 -3.12 13.91 11.22
N PRO A 95 -3.32 13.95 12.55
CA PRO A 95 -4.65 13.88 13.14
C PRO A 95 -5.48 15.08 12.69
N ALA A 96 -6.44 14.85 11.78
CA ALA A 96 -7.33 15.89 11.26
C ALA A 96 -8.33 16.40 12.31
N ALA A 97 -8.87 15.48 13.12
CA ALA A 97 -9.78 15.75 14.22
C ALA A 97 -9.78 14.54 15.19
N PRO A 98 -9.98 14.75 16.51
CA PRO A 98 -10.01 13.67 17.50
C PRO A 98 -11.28 12.79 17.41
N ARG A 99 -12.24 13.12 16.53
CA ARG A 99 -13.53 12.45 16.41
C ARG A 99 -13.95 12.34 14.95
N ALA A 100 -14.74 11.32 14.63
CA ALA A 100 -15.41 11.23 13.34
C ALA A 100 -16.43 12.38 13.21
N GLU A 101 -16.48 13.01 12.04
CA GLU A 101 -17.27 14.21 11.77
C GLU A 101 -18.52 13.86 10.97
N ILE A 102 -19.70 14.25 11.47
CA ILE A 102 -20.96 14.14 10.72
C ILE A 102 -21.15 15.46 9.97
N LEU A 103 -20.90 15.47 8.66
CA LEU A 103 -21.13 16.63 7.79
C LEU A 103 -22.59 16.71 7.34
N ARG A 104 -23.23 15.56 7.13
CA ARG A 104 -24.68 15.43 6.88
C ARG A 104 -25.21 14.25 7.68
N GLY A 105 -26.17 14.53 8.57
CA GLY A 105 -26.79 13.54 9.45
C GLY A 105 -28.11 12.96 8.93
N ASP A 106 -28.58 13.39 7.74
CA ASP A 106 -29.75 12.80 7.10
C ASP A 106 -29.39 11.37 6.64
N PRO A 107 -30.05 10.30 7.13
CA PRO A 107 -29.76 8.94 6.71
C PRO A 107 -29.97 8.67 5.21
N ARG A 108 -30.70 9.53 4.48
CA ARG A 108 -30.94 9.41 3.03
C ARG A 108 -29.86 10.06 2.16
N ASP A 109 -29.08 10.96 2.75
CA ASP A 109 -27.96 11.66 2.10
C ASP A 109 -26.85 11.91 3.13
N LEU A 110 -26.41 10.83 3.77
CA LEU A 110 -25.46 10.96 4.87
C LEU A 110 -24.09 11.32 4.34
N ARG A 111 -23.31 12.01 5.17
CA ARG A 111 -21.89 12.26 4.92
C ARG A 111 -21.14 12.29 6.23
N VAL A 112 -20.27 11.31 6.43
CA VAL A 112 -19.44 11.16 7.63
C VAL A 112 -17.97 11.07 7.22
N LEU A 113 -17.10 11.82 7.88
CA LEU A 113 -15.66 11.80 7.63
C LEU A 113 -14.90 11.21 8.82
N THR A 114 -13.90 10.40 8.52
CA THR A 114 -12.83 10.03 9.45
C THR A 114 -11.49 10.58 8.92
N PRO A 115 -10.37 10.40 9.63
CA PRO A 115 -9.05 10.70 9.08
C PRO A 115 -8.74 9.91 7.79
N TRP A 116 -9.28 8.70 7.66
CA TRP A 116 -8.96 7.76 6.58
C TRP A 116 -9.99 7.72 5.45
N HIS A 117 -11.27 7.88 5.78
CA HIS A 117 -12.36 7.57 4.86
C HIS A 117 -13.43 8.66 4.85
N GLU A 118 -14.15 8.68 3.72
CA GLU A 118 -15.43 9.34 3.58
C GLU A 118 -16.53 8.28 3.43
N PHE A 119 -17.57 8.39 4.25
CA PHE A 119 -18.76 7.56 4.19
C PHE A 119 -19.95 8.38 3.70
N THR A 120 -20.64 7.88 2.68
CA THR A 120 -21.84 8.51 2.10
C THR A 120 -22.90 7.45 1.80
N GLY A 121 -24.13 7.84 1.46
CA GLY A 121 -25.13 6.90 0.97
C GLY A 121 -26.55 7.19 1.43
N ASP A 122 -27.43 6.24 1.11
CA ASP A 122 -28.84 6.25 1.48
C ASP A 122 -29.17 4.97 2.24
N LEU A 123 -29.23 5.09 3.57
CA LEU A 123 -29.56 4.00 4.48
C LEU A 123 -31.03 3.57 4.40
N SER A 124 -31.91 4.38 3.80
CA SER A 124 -33.30 3.95 3.54
C SER A 124 -33.39 2.90 2.43
N HIS A 125 -32.35 2.80 1.60
CA HIS A 125 -32.14 1.72 0.63
C HIS A 125 -31.01 0.76 1.06
N GLY A 126 -30.54 0.87 2.31
CA GLY A 126 -29.48 0.01 2.86
C GLY A 126 -28.09 0.22 2.24
N VAL A 127 -27.88 1.33 1.53
CA VAL A 127 -26.63 1.61 0.80
C VAL A 127 -25.71 2.46 1.66
N LEU A 128 -24.54 1.90 2.01
CA LEU A 128 -23.42 2.66 2.56
C LEU A 128 -22.22 2.60 1.61
N ARG A 129 -21.75 3.76 1.14
CA ARG A 129 -20.54 3.92 0.34
C ARG A 129 -19.37 4.29 1.24
N GLN A 130 -18.30 3.50 1.18
CA GLN A 130 -17.00 3.82 1.75
C GLN A 130 -16.05 4.28 0.64
N ARG A 131 -15.27 5.34 0.90
CA ARG A 131 -14.25 5.87 -0.01
C ARG A 131 -13.02 6.29 0.77
N LEU A 132 -11.83 6.20 0.17
CA LEU A 132 -10.64 6.79 0.76
C LEU A 132 -10.73 8.32 0.75
N ARG A 133 -10.34 8.95 1.86
CA ARG A 133 -10.46 10.41 2.01
C ARG A 133 -9.53 11.13 1.01
N GLY A 134 -10.09 12.10 0.30
CA GLY A 134 -9.34 12.89 -0.68
C GLY A 134 -9.20 12.23 -2.05
N GLU A 135 -9.79 11.06 -2.25
CA GLU A 135 -9.75 10.33 -3.51
C GLU A 135 -11.05 10.47 -4.32
N GLY A 136 -10.94 10.17 -5.61
CA GLY A 136 -12.07 10.16 -6.53
C GLY A 136 -12.96 8.93 -6.33
N ARG A 137 -13.97 8.82 -7.20
CA ARG A 137 -14.94 7.71 -7.20
C ARG A 137 -14.30 6.37 -7.55
N GLU A 138 -13.07 6.35 -8.06
CA GLU A 138 -12.33 5.11 -8.32
C GLU A 138 -12.02 4.28 -7.06
N SER A 139 -12.20 4.86 -5.86
CA SER A 139 -12.05 4.16 -4.58
C SER A 139 -13.36 3.82 -3.88
N ASP A 140 -14.50 4.00 -4.54
CA ASP A 140 -15.81 3.70 -3.96
C ASP A 140 -16.01 2.19 -3.75
N VAL A 141 -16.49 1.82 -2.56
CA VAL A 141 -16.96 0.48 -2.22
C VAL A 141 -18.36 0.60 -1.62
N LEU A 142 -19.34 -0.14 -2.17
CA LEU A 142 -20.71 -0.14 -1.65
C LEU A 142 -20.95 -1.34 -0.74
N HIS A 143 -21.46 -1.10 0.46
CA HIS A 143 -21.91 -2.13 1.39
C HIS A 143 -23.43 -2.22 1.31
N THR A 144 -23.93 -3.16 0.50
CA THR A 144 -25.36 -3.40 0.20
C THR A 144 -25.56 -4.81 -0.37
N GLY A 145 -26.80 -5.18 -0.69
CA GLY A 145 -27.17 -6.47 -1.28
C GLY A 145 -27.26 -7.56 -0.22
N ASN A 146 -27.93 -7.29 0.89
CA ASN A 146 -28.02 -8.20 2.01
C ASN A 146 -29.31 -9.03 1.93
N MET A 147 -29.22 -10.30 2.28
CA MET A 147 -30.34 -11.23 2.23
C MET A 147 -30.44 -12.00 3.54
N ALA A 148 -31.68 -12.34 3.91
CA ALA A 148 -31.97 -13.20 5.05
C ALA A 148 -32.74 -14.43 4.60
N ARG A 149 -32.20 -15.62 4.85
CA ARG A 149 -32.94 -16.88 4.71
C ARG A 149 -33.35 -17.40 6.08
N LEU A 150 -34.65 -17.46 6.31
CA LEU A 150 -35.25 -17.77 7.61
C LEU A 150 -36.26 -18.92 7.50
N ARG A 151 -36.38 -19.72 8.56
CA ARG A 151 -37.45 -20.71 8.75
C ARG A 151 -38.03 -20.54 10.15
N LEU A 152 -39.36 -20.47 10.25
CA LEU A 152 -40.03 -20.36 11.55
C LEU A 152 -39.92 -21.68 12.32
N GLN A 153 -39.66 -21.58 13.62
CA GLN A 153 -39.66 -22.68 14.58
C GLN A 153 -40.84 -22.52 15.53
N GLY A 154 -41.76 -23.49 15.49
CA GLY A 154 -42.98 -23.49 16.30
C GLY A 154 -44.08 -22.62 15.69
N GLY A 155 -45.18 -23.26 15.27
CA GLY A 155 -46.39 -22.56 14.81
C GLY A 155 -47.44 -23.51 14.21
N VAL A 156 -48.52 -23.73 14.97
CA VAL A 156 -49.81 -24.39 14.67
C VAL A 156 -49.75 -25.81 14.06
N ALA A 157 -50.31 -26.80 14.78
CA ALA A 157 -50.47 -28.16 14.29
C ALA A 157 -51.33 -28.19 13.00
N GLY A 158 -50.87 -28.93 11.98
CA GLY A 158 -51.58 -29.11 10.70
C GLY A 158 -50.81 -28.65 9.46
N LEU A 159 -51.50 -28.49 8.33
CA LEU A 159 -50.94 -28.14 7.01
C LEU A 159 -50.20 -26.78 7.02
N ILE A 160 -50.67 -25.86 7.86
CA ILE A 160 -50.10 -24.51 8.07
C ILE A 160 -48.71 -24.61 8.73
N GLY A 161 -48.53 -25.54 9.67
CA GLY A 161 -47.21 -25.84 10.25
C GLY A 161 -46.23 -26.39 9.21
N ARG A 162 -46.68 -27.22 8.26
CA ARG A 162 -45.80 -27.75 7.18
C ARG A 162 -45.35 -26.67 6.19
N LEU A 163 -46.20 -25.69 5.89
CA LEU A 163 -45.86 -24.56 5.01
C LEU A 163 -45.00 -23.50 5.72
N ALA A 164 -45.23 -23.26 7.02
CA ALA A 164 -44.40 -22.41 7.87
C ALA A 164 -42.95 -22.94 8.08
N LEU A 165 -42.72 -24.23 7.82
CA LEU A 165 -41.43 -24.91 7.91
C LEU A 165 -40.56 -24.79 6.64
N ARG A 166 -41.03 -24.16 5.56
CA ARG A 166 -40.17 -23.91 4.38
C ARG A 166 -39.32 -22.66 4.61
N ALA A 167 -38.02 -22.78 4.38
CA ALA A 167 -37.13 -21.63 4.43
C ALA A 167 -37.51 -20.63 3.33
N ARG A 168 -37.54 -19.35 3.66
CA ARG A 168 -37.78 -18.24 2.73
C ARG A 168 -36.57 -17.33 2.72
N THR A 169 -36.18 -16.87 1.53
CA THR A 169 -35.18 -15.84 1.34
C THR A 169 -35.90 -14.51 1.18
N LEU A 170 -35.51 -13.52 1.94
CA LEU A 170 -36.02 -12.16 1.94
C LEU A 170 -34.87 -11.21 1.62
N ASP A 171 -35.16 -10.21 0.80
CA ASP A 171 -34.31 -9.04 0.59
C ASP A 171 -34.42 -8.15 1.84
N VAL A 172 -33.26 -7.74 2.39
CA VAL A 172 -33.23 -6.94 3.62
C VAL A 172 -33.57 -5.49 3.31
N GLU A 173 -33.08 -4.98 2.19
CA GLU A 173 -33.20 -3.60 1.76
C GLU A 173 -34.63 -3.23 1.38
N GLU A 174 -35.41 -4.17 0.82
CA GLU A 174 -36.85 -3.97 0.56
C GLU A 174 -37.70 -3.86 1.85
N ALA A 175 -37.15 -4.30 2.99
CA ALA A 175 -37.88 -4.41 4.25
C ALA A 175 -37.46 -3.36 5.29
N ILE A 176 -36.69 -2.33 4.90
CA ILE A 176 -36.21 -1.27 5.80
C ILE A 176 -37.39 -0.45 6.34
N THR A 177 -37.42 -0.28 7.66
CA THR A 177 -38.47 0.43 8.41
C THR A 177 -37.94 1.58 9.24
N ALA A 178 -36.66 1.56 9.59
CA ALA A 178 -36.00 2.63 10.31
C ALA A 178 -34.52 2.73 9.94
N GLN A 179 -33.96 3.94 10.08
CA GLN A 179 -32.57 4.23 9.76
C GLN A 179 -32.09 5.44 10.56
N GLY A 180 -30.80 5.55 10.79
CA GLY A 180 -30.25 6.64 11.59
C GLY A 180 -28.74 6.82 11.46
N VAL A 181 -28.30 8.03 11.79
CA VAL A 181 -26.90 8.40 11.97
C VAL A 181 -26.79 9.08 13.32
N GLN A 182 -25.95 8.55 14.21
CA GLN A 182 -25.82 9.06 15.57
C GLN A 182 -24.34 9.17 16.00
N PRO A 183 -23.94 10.25 16.67
CA PRO A 183 -22.63 10.34 17.28
C PRO A 183 -22.55 9.44 18.52
N GLU A 184 -21.42 8.76 18.71
CA GLU A 184 -21.13 7.92 19.87
C GLU A 184 -19.72 8.21 20.40
N GLY A 185 -19.60 9.24 21.23
CA GLY A 185 -18.30 9.69 21.76
C GLY A 185 -17.38 10.20 20.65
N ALA A 186 -16.29 9.48 20.37
CA ALA A 186 -15.37 9.76 19.27
C ALA A 186 -15.71 9.02 17.95
N SER A 187 -16.76 8.21 17.98
CA SER A 187 -17.23 7.38 16.87
C SER A 187 -18.56 7.88 16.33
N VAL A 188 -18.94 7.38 15.15
CA VAL A 188 -20.27 7.56 14.56
C VAL A 188 -20.86 6.19 14.29
N LEU A 189 -22.13 6.00 14.64
CA LEU A 189 -22.93 4.85 14.26
C LEU A 189 -23.90 5.25 13.14
N MET A 190 -23.81 4.53 12.03
CA MET A 190 -24.78 4.57 10.92
C MET A 190 -25.53 3.25 10.92
N TRP A 191 -26.84 3.27 10.75
CA TRP A 191 -27.62 2.03 10.87
C TRP A 191 -28.91 2.04 10.05
N HIS A 192 -29.37 0.84 9.70
CA HIS A 192 -30.72 0.60 9.19
C HIS A 192 -31.31 -0.65 9.84
N GLU A 193 -32.64 -0.69 9.91
CA GLU A 193 -33.41 -1.75 10.53
C GLU A 193 -34.55 -2.20 9.63
N SER A 194 -34.59 -3.50 9.37
CA SER A 194 -35.58 -4.14 8.51
C SER A 194 -36.53 -5.03 9.31
N ALA A 195 -37.82 -4.94 9.00
CA ALA A 195 -38.86 -5.77 9.59
C ALA A 195 -39.23 -6.90 8.61
N LEU A 196 -38.69 -8.09 8.87
CA LEU A 196 -38.82 -9.25 7.99
C LEU A 196 -40.14 -9.96 8.23
N HIS A 197 -41.04 -9.84 7.25
CA HIS A 197 -42.35 -10.45 7.29
C HIS A 197 -42.41 -11.70 6.41
N LEU A 198 -43.07 -12.75 6.91
CA LEU A 198 -43.35 -13.97 6.17
C LEU A 198 -44.85 -14.11 5.95
N THR A 199 -45.21 -14.56 4.75
CA THR A 199 -46.59 -14.89 4.38
C THR A 199 -46.70 -16.41 4.21
N PRO A 200 -46.89 -17.19 5.29
CA PRO A 200 -46.95 -18.65 5.21
C PRO A 200 -48.16 -19.16 4.42
N VAL A 201 -49.26 -18.42 4.44
CA VAL A 201 -50.48 -18.64 3.64
C VAL A 201 -51.04 -17.29 3.17
N PRO A 202 -51.76 -17.23 2.04
CA PRO A 202 -52.38 -15.99 1.56
C PRO A 202 -53.23 -15.31 2.65
N GLY A 203 -53.07 -14.00 2.82
CA GLY A 203 -53.82 -13.21 3.81
C GLY A 203 -53.29 -13.23 5.24
N LEU A 204 -52.28 -14.05 5.56
CA LEU A 204 -51.63 -14.06 6.87
C LEU A 204 -50.17 -13.59 6.75
N THR A 205 -49.87 -12.41 7.31
CA THR A 205 -48.51 -11.88 7.39
C THR A 205 -48.03 -11.93 8.84
N VAL A 206 -46.85 -12.49 9.06
CA VAL A 206 -46.24 -12.66 10.38
C VAL A 206 -44.87 -11.99 10.39
N LEU A 207 -44.64 -11.11 11.37
CA LEU A 207 -43.30 -10.61 11.67
C LEU A 207 -42.43 -11.80 12.14
N ALA A 208 -41.52 -12.23 11.27
CA ALA A 208 -40.63 -13.34 11.56
C ALA A 208 -39.41 -12.87 12.35
N ALA A 209 -38.85 -11.71 11.98
CA ALA A 209 -37.69 -11.15 12.64
C ALA A 209 -37.57 -9.63 12.40
N THR A 210 -36.79 -8.98 13.25
CA THR A 210 -36.22 -7.66 12.99
C THR A 210 -34.72 -7.84 12.78
N LEU A 211 -34.16 -7.19 11.76
CA LEU A 211 -32.75 -7.26 11.42
C LEU A 211 -32.16 -5.86 11.40
N ARG A 212 -31.12 -5.61 12.20
CA ARG A 212 -30.48 -4.30 12.30
C ARG A 212 -29.04 -4.38 11.85
N TYR A 213 -28.68 -3.63 10.80
CA TYR A 213 -27.31 -3.44 10.35
C TYR A 213 -26.74 -2.18 10.99
N GLU A 214 -25.58 -2.32 11.60
CA GLU A 214 -24.85 -1.26 12.29
C GLU A 214 -23.47 -1.13 11.67
N TYR A 215 -23.13 0.09 11.28
CA TYR A 215 -21.87 0.49 10.68
C TYR A 215 -21.21 1.51 11.59
N ARG A 216 -20.15 1.09 12.28
CA ARG A 216 -19.46 1.93 13.27
C ARG A 216 -18.08 2.33 12.76
N VAL A 217 -17.80 3.62 12.83
CA VAL A 217 -16.54 4.23 12.38
C VAL A 217 -15.98 5.14 13.47
N SER A 218 -14.66 5.32 13.53
CA SER A 218 -13.99 6.14 14.53
C SER A 218 -12.90 7.02 13.91
N ALA A 219 -12.42 8.01 14.66
CA ALA A 219 -11.21 8.75 14.31
C ALA A 219 -9.91 8.09 14.80
N ALA A 220 -10.00 7.04 15.64
CA ALA A 220 -8.85 6.28 16.13
C ALA A 220 -8.68 4.91 15.46
N ASP A 221 -9.67 4.48 14.66
CA ASP A 221 -9.72 3.15 14.04
C ASP A 221 -10.14 3.29 12.57
N PRO A 222 -9.31 2.88 11.59
CA PRO A 222 -9.65 2.91 10.16
C PRO A 222 -10.64 1.82 9.74
N LEU A 223 -11.01 0.91 10.64
CA LEU A 223 -11.96 -0.16 10.34
C LEU A 223 -13.40 0.35 10.28
N LEU A 224 -14.11 -0.10 9.25
CA LEU A 224 -15.56 -0.13 9.26
C LEU A 224 -16.00 -1.39 10.01
N ARG A 225 -16.54 -1.21 11.21
CA ARG A 225 -17.06 -2.32 12.02
C ARG A 225 -18.53 -2.54 11.69
N VAL A 226 -18.85 -3.71 11.16
CA VAL A 226 -20.20 -4.11 10.80
C VAL A 226 -20.74 -5.06 11.87
N SER A 227 -21.91 -4.75 12.40
CA SER A 227 -22.65 -5.62 13.31
C SER A 227 -24.05 -5.82 12.78
N VAL A 228 -24.49 -7.07 12.69
CA VAL A 228 -25.84 -7.42 12.24
C VAL A 228 -26.54 -8.14 13.38
N VAL A 229 -27.60 -7.53 13.91
CA VAL A 229 -28.39 -8.08 15.01
C VAL A 229 -29.73 -8.55 14.48
N LEU A 230 -29.94 -9.87 14.50
CA LEU A 230 -31.23 -10.49 14.20
C LEU A 230 -31.98 -10.72 15.51
N ARG A 231 -33.23 -10.28 15.59
CA ARG A 231 -34.15 -10.55 16.70
C ARG A 231 -35.36 -11.32 16.18
N ALA A 232 -35.64 -12.49 16.75
CA ALA A 232 -36.81 -13.27 16.38
C ALA A 232 -38.11 -12.57 16.82
N GLY A 233 -39.16 -12.72 16.02
CA GLY A 233 -40.47 -12.18 16.34
C GLY A 233 -41.05 -12.75 17.65
N PRO A 234 -42.04 -12.07 18.25
CA PRO A 234 -42.59 -12.45 19.54
C PRO A 234 -43.46 -13.72 19.49
N LYS A 235 -43.80 -14.23 18.30
CA LYS A 235 -44.74 -15.34 18.11
C LYS A 235 -44.07 -16.69 17.81
N ALA A 236 -42.87 -16.71 17.25
CA ALA A 236 -42.17 -17.92 16.83
C ALA A 236 -40.65 -17.74 16.93
N GLY A 237 -39.92 -18.86 17.10
CA GLY A 237 -38.47 -18.88 16.95
C GLY A 237 -38.04 -18.98 15.49
N LEU A 238 -36.73 -19.01 15.25
CA LEU A 238 -36.11 -19.15 13.93
C LEU A 238 -35.12 -20.31 13.95
N THR A 239 -35.11 -21.11 12.89
CA THR A 239 -34.11 -22.18 12.70
C THR A 239 -33.45 -22.09 11.34
N GLY A 240 -32.24 -22.63 11.23
CA GLY A 240 -31.51 -22.69 9.96
C GLY A 240 -31.30 -21.30 9.35
N VAL A 241 -31.06 -20.32 10.22
CA VAL A 241 -30.91 -18.90 9.87
C VAL A 241 -29.66 -18.72 9.05
N ARG A 242 -29.80 -18.08 7.88
CA ARG A 242 -28.66 -17.62 7.09
C ARG A 242 -28.79 -16.15 6.77
N LEU A 243 -27.71 -15.41 6.98
CA LEU A 243 -27.62 -14.00 6.63
C LEU A 243 -26.49 -13.81 5.64
N THR A 244 -26.61 -12.80 4.79
CA THR A 244 -25.51 -12.39 3.93
C THR A 244 -25.04 -10.99 4.29
N THR A 245 -23.75 -10.77 4.12
CA THR A 245 -23.16 -9.44 4.09
C THR A 245 -22.60 -9.23 2.68
N GLY A 246 -22.98 -8.12 2.07
CA GLY A 246 -22.65 -7.82 0.68
C GLY A 246 -21.63 -6.70 0.52
N VAL A 247 -20.93 -6.75 -0.60
CA VAL A 247 -20.17 -5.65 -1.18
C VAL A 247 -20.47 -5.59 -2.67
N ASP A 248 -20.97 -4.47 -3.15
CA ASP A 248 -21.51 -4.32 -4.51
C ASP A 248 -20.79 -3.22 -5.30
N ALA A 249 -21.11 -3.13 -6.60
CA ALA A 249 -20.57 -2.18 -7.55
C ALA A 249 -19.04 -2.20 -7.67
N LEU A 250 -18.40 -3.34 -7.37
CA LEU A 250 -16.94 -3.52 -7.46
C LEU A 250 -16.41 -3.34 -8.90
N SER A 251 -17.29 -3.47 -9.89
CA SER A 251 -16.95 -3.33 -11.32
C SER A 251 -17.16 -1.91 -11.86
N GLU A 252 -17.66 -0.97 -11.06
CA GLU A 252 -18.00 0.39 -11.52
C GLU A 252 -16.82 1.38 -11.48
N GLY A 253 -15.71 0.98 -10.83
CA GLY A 253 -14.49 1.77 -10.77
C GLY A 253 -13.66 1.73 -12.06
N ALA A 254 -12.80 2.75 -12.26
CA ALA A 254 -11.88 2.81 -13.40
C ALA A 254 -10.86 1.66 -13.43
N VAL A 255 -10.53 1.10 -12.26
CA VAL A 255 -9.72 -0.10 -12.10
C VAL A 255 -10.50 -1.07 -11.22
N THR A 256 -10.76 -2.27 -11.73
CA THR A 256 -11.54 -3.29 -11.03
C THR A 256 -10.64 -4.22 -10.21
N PRO A 257 -11.15 -4.83 -9.13
CA PRO A 257 -10.41 -5.87 -8.43
C PRO A 257 -10.03 -7.00 -9.39
N ALA A 258 -8.77 -7.42 -9.39
CA ALA A 258 -8.29 -8.51 -10.26
C ALA A 258 -7.80 -9.71 -9.46
N HIS A 259 -7.61 -9.53 -8.15
CA HIS A 259 -7.07 -10.55 -7.28
C HIS A 259 -7.96 -10.77 -6.07
N VAL A 260 -8.02 -12.03 -5.64
CA VAL A 260 -8.75 -12.47 -4.46
C VAL A 260 -7.87 -13.43 -3.66
N SER A 261 -7.91 -13.33 -2.34
CA SER A 261 -7.36 -14.36 -1.46
C SER A 261 -8.29 -14.65 -0.28
N VAL A 262 -8.18 -15.87 0.23
CA VAL A 262 -8.94 -16.35 1.38
C VAL A 262 -8.00 -16.89 2.44
N GLY A 263 -8.15 -16.37 3.66
CA GLY A 263 -7.44 -16.84 4.85
C GLY A 263 -8.18 -17.98 5.55
N ARG A 264 -7.48 -19.06 5.93
CA ARG A 264 -8.02 -20.19 6.70
C ARG A 264 -6.96 -20.80 7.61
N ALA A 265 -7.28 -20.98 8.89
CA ALA A 265 -6.39 -21.60 9.87
C ALA A 265 -4.96 -21.00 9.84
N GLY A 266 -4.87 -19.69 9.62
CA GLY A 266 -3.59 -18.97 9.54
C GLY A 266 -2.83 -19.06 8.22
N THR A 267 -3.35 -19.75 7.19
CA THR A 267 -2.78 -19.74 5.83
C THR A 267 -3.63 -18.91 4.88
N GLN A 268 -3.04 -18.39 3.80
CA GLN A 268 -3.78 -17.70 2.74
C GLN A 268 -3.67 -18.44 1.41
N ALA A 269 -4.82 -18.61 0.76
CA ALA A 269 -4.91 -19.13 -0.59
C ALA A 269 -5.23 -17.98 -1.55
N ARG A 270 -4.32 -17.67 -2.48
CA ARG A 270 -4.53 -16.68 -3.54
C ARG A 270 -5.15 -17.36 -4.76
N ARG A 271 -6.15 -16.71 -5.35
CA ARG A 271 -6.73 -17.09 -6.63
C ARG A 271 -5.77 -16.73 -7.78
N PRO A 272 -5.58 -17.61 -8.79
CA PRO A 272 -4.86 -17.25 -10.02
C PRO A 272 -5.41 -15.98 -10.68
N ALA A 273 -4.54 -15.27 -11.40
CA ALA A 273 -4.87 -14.01 -12.08
C ALA A 273 -5.55 -14.26 -13.44
N GLU A 274 -6.73 -14.88 -13.41
CA GLU A 274 -7.57 -15.17 -14.59
C GLU A 274 -8.86 -14.34 -14.56
N PRO A 275 -9.56 -14.13 -15.70
CA PRO A 275 -10.88 -13.51 -15.69
C PRO A 275 -11.85 -14.21 -14.74
N PHE A 276 -12.77 -13.47 -14.13
CA PHE A 276 -13.79 -14.07 -13.26
C PHE A 276 -14.93 -14.63 -14.09
N PRO A 277 -15.40 -15.87 -13.82
CA PRO A 277 -16.64 -16.37 -14.40
C PRO A 277 -17.84 -15.57 -13.86
N ASP A 278 -19.02 -15.69 -14.49
CA ASP A 278 -20.22 -14.95 -14.09
C ASP A 278 -20.58 -15.16 -12.59
N GLU A 279 -20.39 -16.38 -12.09
CA GLU A 279 -20.47 -16.72 -10.67
C GLU A 279 -19.30 -17.62 -10.27
N GLU A 280 -18.59 -17.25 -9.19
CA GLU A 280 -17.50 -18.03 -8.62
C GLU A 280 -17.75 -18.34 -7.14
N LEU A 281 -17.58 -19.62 -6.77
CA LEU A 281 -17.49 -20.03 -5.36
C LEU A 281 -16.05 -19.82 -4.89
N VAL A 282 -15.77 -18.62 -4.39
CA VAL A 282 -14.45 -18.22 -3.88
C VAL A 282 -14.00 -19.09 -2.69
N ALA A 283 -14.94 -19.42 -1.81
CA ALA A 283 -14.65 -20.23 -0.64
C ALA A 283 -15.87 -21.01 -0.16
N GLN A 284 -15.64 -22.27 0.25
CA GLN A 284 -16.62 -23.13 0.90
C GLN A 284 -16.21 -23.41 2.35
N GLY A 285 -17.10 -23.14 3.31
CA GLY A 285 -16.85 -23.30 4.75
C GLY A 285 -16.12 -22.12 5.41
N ALA A 286 -15.65 -22.35 6.63
CA ALA A 286 -15.07 -21.34 7.51
C ALA A 286 -13.89 -20.60 6.88
N ILE A 287 -13.80 -19.30 7.18
CA ILE A 287 -12.70 -18.42 6.75
C ILE A 287 -12.28 -17.48 7.89
N ASP A 288 -11.00 -17.14 7.94
CA ASP A 288 -10.48 -16.12 8.87
C ASP A 288 -10.56 -14.72 8.27
N SER A 289 -10.39 -14.62 6.96
CA SER A 289 -10.43 -13.36 6.22
C SER A 289 -10.58 -13.57 4.72
N LEU A 290 -10.94 -12.49 4.04
CA LEU A 290 -11.09 -12.40 2.60
C LEU A 290 -10.50 -11.07 2.13
N HIS A 291 -9.74 -11.10 1.04
CA HIS A 291 -9.05 -9.92 0.53
C HIS A 291 -9.30 -9.82 -0.97
N LEU A 292 -9.64 -8.61 -1.44
CA LEU A 292 -9.82 -8.27 -2.84
C LEU A 292 -8.97 -7.05 -3.16
N TRP A 293 -8.26 -7.04 -4.28
CA TRP A 293 -7.49 -5.87 -4.69
C TRP A 293 -7.38 -5.71 -6.19
N GLN A 294 -7.18 -4.45 -6.59
CA GLN A 294 -7.03 -4.03 -7.98
C GLN A 294 -5.80 -4.63 -8.65
N ALA A 295 -5.86 -4.77 -9.98
CA ALA A 295 -4.67 -4.95 -10.79
C ALA A 295 -3.82 -3.66 -10.77
N GLY A 296 -2.53 -3.80 -11.04
CA GLY A 296 -1.60 -2.69 -11.17
C GLY A 296 -0.56 -2.63 -10.05
N PRO A 297 0.16 -1.50 -9.93
CA PRO A 297 1.23 -1.35 -8.94
C PRO A 297 0.70 -1.58 -7.52
N GLU A 298 1.25 -2.55 -6.81
CA GLU A 298 0.73 -2.97 -5.50
C GLU A 298 0.70 -1.82 -4.49
N GLY A 299 1.69 -0.92 -4.49
CA GLY A 299 1.74 0.28 -3.63
C GLY A 299 0.61 1.30 -3.87
N GLU A 300 -0.11 1.18 -4.98
CA GLU A 300 -1.18 2.10 -5.40
C GLU A 300 -2.54 1.40 -5.53
N ALA A 301 -2.54 0.08 -5.70
CA ALA A 301 -3.73 -0.74 -5.81
C ALA A 301 -4.63 -0.55 -4.57
N LEU A 302 -5.91 -0.32 -4.83
CA LEU A 302 -6.93 -0.34 -3.79
C LEU A 302 -7.18 -1.78 -3.36
N ALA A 303 -7.27 -1.98 -2.05
CA ALA A 303 -7.60 -3.26 -1.48
C ALA A 303 -8.72 -3.15 -0.44
N LEU A 304 -9.65 -4.09 -0.54
CA LEU A 304 -10.70 -4.33 0.43
C LEU A 304 -10.37 -5.61 1.19
N HIS A 305 -10.27 -5.50 2.51
CA HIS A 305 -10.03 -6.63 3.41
C HIS A 305 -11.23 -6.80 4.34
N ILE A 306 -11.73 -8.03 4.45
CA ILE A 306 -12.90 -8.37 5.24
C ILE A 306 -12.51 -9.48 6.22
N ARG A 307 -12.81 -9.27 7.51
CA ARG A 307 -12.61 -10.24 8.57
C ARG A 307 -13.93 -10.54 9.28
N PRO A 308 -14.50 -11.74 9.09
CA PRO A 308 -15.55 -12.24 9.96
C PRO A 308 -14.99 -12.45 11.38
N ARG A 309 -15.65 -11.92 12.42
CA ARG A 309 -15.21 -12.15 13.82
C ARG A 309 -15.51 -13.56 14.32
N ALA A 310 -16.50 -14.21 13.70
CA ALA A 310 -16.89 -15.61 13.91
C ALA A 310 -16.73 -16.34 12.57
N GLY A 311 -15.49 -16.65 12.20
CA GLY A 311 -15.14 -17.22 10.89
C GLY A 311 -15.80 -18.57 10.59
N GLU A 312 -16.05 -19.35 11.63
CA GLU A 312 -16.77 -20.63 11.61
C GLU A 312 -18.24 -20.50 11.20
N SER A 313 -18.82 -19.30 11.35
CA SER A 313 -20.19 -19.02 10.90
C SER A 313 -20.28 -18.91 9.38
N VAL A 314 -19.18 -18.60 8.69
CA VAL A 314 -19.15 -18.48 7.22
C VAL A 314 -19.28 -19.87 6.62
N PHE A 315 -20.31 -20.08 5.79
CA PHE A 315 -20.49 -21.36 5.11
C PHE A 315 -20.16 -21.28 3.62
N SER A 316 -20.25 -20.11 3.00
CA SER A 316 -19.75 -19.91 1.63
C SER A 316 -19.51 -18.43 1.35
N THR A 317 -18.49 -18.16 0.54
CA THR A 317 -18.23 -16.85 -0.07
C THR A 317 -18.39 -16.98 -1.58
N ARG A 318 -19.18 -16.10 -2.17
CA ARG A 318 -19.44 -16.05 -3.61
C ARG A 318 -19.11 -14.71 -4.19
N LEU A 319 -18.63 -14.73 -5.42
CA LEU A 319 -18.37 -13.54 -6.21
C LEU A 319 -19.13 -13.65 -7.51
N TYR A 320 -19.86 -12.59 -7.85
CA TYR A 320 -20.54 -12.43 -9.12
C TYR A 320 -19.78 -11.41 -9.93
N SER A 321 -19.56 -11.72 -11.20
CA SER A 321 -18.80 -10.86 -12.10
C SER A 321 -19.70 -10.22 -13.15
N ARG A 322 -19.19 -9.13 -13.72
CA ARG A 322 -19.76 -8.46 -14.88
C ARG A 322 -18.63 -8.21 -15.86
N ASN A 323 -18.74 -8.74 -17.07
CA ASN A 323 -17.71 -8.65 -18.10
C ASN A 323 -16.32 -9.12 -17.61
N GLY A 324 -16.29 -10.22 -16.85
CA GLY A 324 -15.03 -10.80 -16.32
C GLY A 324 -14.42 -10.06 -15.13
N SER A 325 -15.06 -8.97 -14.65
CA SER A 325 -14.62 -8.20 -13.47
C SER A 325 -15.52 -8.45 -12.26
N PRO A 326 -14.98 -8.53 -11.03
CA PRO A 326 -15.76 -8.63 -9.80
C PRO A 326 -16.79 -7.50 -9.71
N HIS A 327 -18.06 -7.83 -9.51
CA HIS A 327 -19.16 -6.87 -9.39
C HIS A 327 -19.79 -6.91 -8.00
N TRP A 328 -20.20 -8.10 -7.55
CA TRP A 328 -20.87 -8.28 -6.27
C TRP A 328 -20.26 -9.45 -5.49
N LEU A 329 -19.82 -9.18 -4.27
CA LEU A 329 -19.24 -10.13 -3.35
C LEU A 329 -20.18 -10.39 -2.19
N VAL A 330 -20.42 -11.66 -1.89
CA VAL A 330 -21.39 -12.08 -0.87
C VAL A 330 -20.76 -13.09 0.08
N LEU A 331 -20.64 -12.73 1.35
CA LEU A 331 -20.34 -13.67 2.42
C LEU A 331 -21.65 -14.19 2.98
N ARG A 332 -21.79 -15.51 3.09
CA ARG A 332 -22.99 -16.14 3.63
C ARG A 332 -22.68 -16.82 4.95
N HIS A 333 -23.41 -16.39 5.99
CA HIS A 333 -23.25 -16.83 7.36
C HIS A 333 -24.38 -17.74 7.77
N THR A 334 -24.08 -18.73 8.60
CA THR A 334 -25.06 -19.51 9.35
C THR A 334 -25.06 -19.00 10.78
N LEU A 335 -26.25 -18.64 11.28
CA LEU A 335 -26.43 -18.28 12.67
C LEU A 335 -27.06 -19.43 13.46
N PRO A 336 -26.83 -19.49 14.78
CA PRO A 336 -27.53 -20.45 15.63
C PRO A 336 -29.04 -20.23 15.56
N ASP A 337 -29.79 -21.28 15.89
CA ASP A 337 -31.24 -21.20 16.02
C ASP A 337 -31.61 -20.17 17.10
N VAL A 338 -32.58 -19.31 16.79
CA VAL A 338 -32.94 -18.17 17.62
C VAL A 338 -34.29 -18.46 18.28
N PRO A 339 -34.36 -18.56 19.61
CA PRO A 339 -35.65 -18.78 20.28
C PRO A 339 -36.57 -17.58 20.09
N ARG A 340 -37.85 -17.75 20.38
CA ARG A 340 -38.84 -16.66 20.35
C ARG A 340 -38.36 -15.45 21.16
N SER A 341 -38.42 -14.26 20.57
CA SER A 341 -37.89 -13.01 21.14
C SER A 341 -36.38 -13.02 21.46
N GLY A 342 -35.65 -14.06 21.06
CA GLY A 342 -34.20 -14.14 21.21
C GLY A 342 -33.47 -13.35 20.12
N SER A 343 -32.15 -13.27 20.26
CA SER A 343 -31.30 -12.58 19.29
C SER A 343 -30.04 -13.36 18.95
N ALA A 344 -29.57 -13.18 17.71
CA ALA A 344 -28.24 -13.60 17.27
C ALA A 344 -27.51 -12.41 16.67
N THR A 345 -26.18 -12.42 16.74
CA THR A 345 -25.34 -11.32 16.24
C THR A 345 -24.25 -11.86 15.34
N LEU A 346 -24.08 -11.21 14.19
CA LEU A 346 -22.95 -11.36 13.28
C LEU A 346 -22.07 -10.12 13.38
N ARG A 347 -20.74 -10.28 13.28
CA ARG A 347 -19.80 -9.16 13.26
C ARG A 347 -18.71 -9.35 12.22
N GLU A 348 -18.37 -8.27 11.54
CA GLU A 348 -17.25 -8.18 10.60
C GLU A 348 -16.46 -6.90 10.83
N ASP A 349 -15.15 -6.97 10.56
CA ASP A 349 -14.34 -5.78 10.35
C ASP A 349 -14.01 -5.67 8.87
N ARG A 350 -14.10 -4.45 8.32
CA ARG A 350 -13.77 -4.16 6.93
C ARG A 350 -12.73 -3.04 6.89
N LEU A 351 -11.71 -3.21 6.05
CA LEU A 351 -10.66 -2.22 5.83
C LEU A 351 -10.54 -1.95 4.33
N LEU A 352 -10.68 -0.69 3.95
CA LEU A 352 -10.35 -0.19 2.63
C LEU A 352 -9.03 0.59 2.73
N ALA A 353 -8.02 0.21 1.96
CA ALA A 353 -6.70 0.85 1.99
C ALA A 353 -6.03 0.87 0.60
N ARG A 354 -5.04 1.73 0.42
CA ARG A 354 -4.12 1.72 -0.73
C ARG A 354 -2.79 1.11 -0.35
N GLY A 355 -2.18 0.35 -1.25
CA GLY A 355 -0.86 -0.21 -0.99
C GLY A 355 -0.98 -1.61 -0.39
N VAL A 356 -0.93 -2.60 -1.27
CA VAL A 356 -0.85 -4.05 -1.01
C VAL A 356 0.61 -4.51 -0.93
N ALA A 357 1.59 -3.59 -1.04
CA ALA A 357 3.02 -3.86 -1.24
C ALA A 357 3.49 -5.11 -0.49
N PRO A 358 4.33 -5.96 -1.14
CA PRO A 358 4.35 -7.42 -1.03
C PRO A 358 4.48 -7.87 0.41
N GLY A 359 3.30 -7.91 1.01
CA GLY A 359 3.01 -8.05 2.40
C GLY A 359 1.68 -8.72 2.31
N THR A 360 1.79 -10.04 2.32
CA THR A 360 0.76 -10.96 1.92
C THR A 360 -0.56 -10.67 2.65
N PRO A 361 -1.70 -11.19 2.19
CA PRO A 361 -2.98 -11.07 2.90
C PRO A 361 -2.90 -11.30 4.44
N GLU A 362 -1.88 -12.01 4.93
CA GLU A 362 -1.44 -12.13 6.33
C GLU A 362 -1.06 -10.81 7.01
N ALA A 363 -0.35 -9.89 6.36
CA ALA A 363 -0.02 -8.57 6.89
C ALA A 363 -1.29 -7.73 7.09
N ALA A 364 -2.20 -7.75 6.12
CA ALA A 364 -3.52 -7.12 6.25
C ALA A 364 -4.35 -7.77 7.37
N LEU A 365 -4.27 -9.11 7.52
CA LEU A 365 -4.92 -9.82 8.62
C LEU A 365 -4.36 -9.42 10.00
N ARG A 366 -3.06 -9.17 10.12
CA ARG A 366 -2.45 -8.63 11.35
C ARG A 366 -3.07 -7.27 11.71
N LEU A 367 -3.21 -6.37 10.73
CA LEU A 367 -3.85 -5.06 10.94
C LEU A 367 -5.32 -5.18 11.34
N LEU A 368 -6.08 -6.06 10.68
CA LEU A 368 -7.47 -6.35 11.04
C LEU A 368 -7.61 -6.98 12.44
N ARG A 369 -6.55 -7.61 12.97
CA ARG A 369 -6.52 -8.19 14.32
C ARG A 369 -6.14 -7.19 15.39
N ASN A 370 -5.20 -6.29 15.09
CA ASN A 370 -4.70 -5.29 16.01
C ASN A 370 -4.74 -3.89 15.38
N PRO A 371 -5.92 -3.24 15.30
CA PRO A 371 -6.03 -1.89 14.74
C PRO A 371 -5.33 -0.84 15.59
N GLU A 372 -5.02 -1.11 16.87
CA GLU A 372 -4.26 -0.18 17.73
C GLU A 372 -2.84 0.05 17.19
N ALA A 373 -2.28 -0.91 16.45
CA ALA A 373 -1.00 -0.73 15.74
C ALA A 373 -1.04 0.42 14.71
N LEU A 374 -2.23 0.80 14.25
CA LEU A 374 -2.44 1.84 13.24
C LEU A 374 -2.53 3.25 13.83
N ALA A 375 -2.17 3.49 15.08
CA ALA A 375 -2.25 4.78 15.80
C ALA A 375 -1.82 6.03 14.97
N GLY A 376 -2.71 6.55 14.13
CA GLY A 376 -2.43 7.64 13.17
C GLY A 376 -1.69 7.23 11.89
N ARG A 377 -1.39 5.94 11.68
CA ARG A 377 -0.72 5.42 10.48
C ARG A 377 -1.73 5.19 9.34
N ASP A 378 -1.29 5.40 8.10
CA ASP A 378 -2.03 4.96 6.92
C ASP A 378 -2.06 3.42 6.93
N PRO A 379 -3.24 2.77 6.89
CA PRO A 379 -3.37 1.32 6.91
C PRO A 379 -2.75 0.62 5.68
N GLY A 380 -2.44 1.38 4.63
CA GLY A 380 -1.67 0.92 3.49
C GLY A 380 -0.24 0.48 3.83
N GLN A 381 0.43 -0.19 2.89
CA GLN A 381 1.84 -0.58 2.99
C GLN A 381 2.71 0.12 1.94
N ALA A 382 3.92 0.55 2.33
CA ALA A 382 4.88 1.24 1.47
C ALA A 382 5.89 0.31 0.77
N GLY A 383 5.92 -0.99 1.12
CA GLY A 383 6.96 -1.91 0.65
C GLY A 383 8.25 -1.79 1.46
N ILE A 384 9.09 -2.83 1.43
CA ILE A 384 10.28 -2.93 2.30
C ILE A 384 11.49 -2.28 1.63
N GLY A 385 11.59 -2.36 0.30
CA GLY A 385 12.81 -2.07 -0.44
C GLY A 385 13.38 -0.67 -0.24
N ALA A 386 12.61 0.38 -0.53
CA ALA A 386 13.12 1.75 -0.45
C ALA A 386 13.47 2.20 1.00
N PRO A 387 12.62 1.96 2.02
CA PRO A 387 12.98 2.22 3.41
C PRO A 387 14.23 1.45 3.86
N PHE A 388 14.36 0.19 3.45
CA PHE A 388 15.53 -0.64 3.72
C PHE A 388 16.80 -0.06 3.07
N ALA A 389 16.75 0.31 1.78
CA ALA A 389 17.85 0.93 1.07
C ALA A 389 18.32 2.24 1.72
N ALA A 390 17.36 3.09 2.13
CA ALA A 390 17.65 4.36 2.79
C ALA A 390 18.36 4.17 4.13
N MET A 391 17.83 3.30 5.00
CA MET A 391 18.46 2.98 6.29
C MET A 391 19.86 2.35 6.11
N ALA A 392 20.03 1.48 5.11
CA ALA A 392 21.32 0.85 4.81
C ALA A 392 22.34 1.86 4.26
N ALA A 393 21.91 2.83 3.44
CA ALA A 393 22.75 3.91 2.97
C ALA A 393 23.25 4.79 4.12
N VAL A 394 22.39 5.07 5.11
CA VAL A 394 22.78 5.79 6.33
C VAL A 394 23.82 5.00 7.13
N LEU A 395 23.63 3.68 7.31
CA LEU A 395 24.60 2.82 8.00
C LEU A 395 25.97 2.79 7.30
N LEU A 396 25.97 2.65 5.97
CA LEU A 396 27.19 2.63 5.16
C LEU A 396 28.00 3.93 5.33
N ASN A 397 27.33 5.08 5.34
CA ASN A 397 27.99 6.38 5.40
C ASN A 397 28.20 6.91 6.82
N ALA A 398 27.63 6.26 7.85
CA ALA A 398 27.72 6.69 9.24
C ALA A 398 29.15 7.00 9.74
N PRO A 399 30.21 6.24 9.36
CA PRO A 399 31.58 6.54 9.75
C PRO A 399 32.12 7.86 9.19
N ALA A 400 31.57 8.36 8.07
CA ALA A 400 32.01 9.58 7.40
C ALA A 400 31.22 10.84 7.85
N PHE A 401 30.24 10.70 8.75
CA PHE A 401 29.41 11.81 9.19
C PHE A 401 30.17 12.78 10.10
N THR A 402 29.98 14.08 9.85
CA THR A 402 30.46 15.17 10.69
C THR A 402 29.29 16.12 10.98
N PRO A 403 28.84 16.26 12.24
CA PRO A 403 29.29 15.50 13.41
C PRO A 403 28.91 14.00 13.33
N PRO A 404 29.64 13.11 14.04
CA PRO A 404 29.30 11.70 14.12
C PRO A 404 27.89 11.47 14.64
N MET A 405 27.23 10.42 14.15
CA MET A 405 25.92 10.04 14.66
C MET A 405 26.00 9.56 16.11
N ALA A 406 25.06 9.99 16.95
CA ALA A 406 24.96 9.53 18.33
C ALA A 406 24.82 8.00 18.40
N ARG A 407 25.52 7.37 19.36
CA ARG A 407 25.58 5.90 19.50
C ARG A 407 24.20 5.27 19.63
N ASP A 408 23.31 5.85 20.42
CA ASP A 408 21.96 5.32 20.63
C ASP A 408 21.13 5.33 19.35
N ARG A 409 21.29 6.37 18.51
CA ARG A 409 20.61 6.45 17.22
C ARG A 409 21.15 5.40 16.24
N LEU A 410 22.48 5.22 16.22
CA LEU A 410 23.11 4.18 15.41
C LEU A 410 22.66 2.77 15.85
N SER A 411 22.51 2.53 17.16
CA SER A 411 21.97 1.27 17.69
C SER A 411 20.55 1.02 17.22
N ARG A 412 19.65 2.02 17.37
CA ARG A 412 18.26 1.90 16.91
C ARG A 412 18.15 1.62 15.41
N LEU A 413 18.99 2.29 14.61
CA LEU A 413 19.04 2.07 13.16
C LEU A 413 19.48 0.64 12.82
N ARG A 414 20.49 0.11 13.52
CA ARG A 414 20.94 -1.29 13.36
C ARG A 414 19.87 -2.28 13.79
N GLU A 415 19.25 -2.07 14.94
CA GLU A 415 18.17 -2.94 15.42
C GLU A 415 16.96 -2.94 14.48
N ALA A 416 16.58 -1.78 13.94
CA ALA A 416 15.54 -1.70 12.92
C ALA A 416 15.94 -2.46 11.65
N MET A 417 17.18 -2.30 11.20
CA MET A 417 17.70 -3.02 10.04
C MET A 417 17.70 -4.55 10.24
N ASP A 418 18.14 -5.03 11.39
CA ASP A 418 18.18 -6.46 11.72
C ASP A 418 16.76 -7.06 11.74
N ARG A 419 15.78 -6.32 12.29
CA ARG A 419 14.36 -6.72 12.25
C ARG A 419 13.84 -6.81 10.82
N GLN A 420 14.16 -5.84 9.96
CA GLN A 420 13.73 -5.87 8.56
C GLN A 420 14.40 -7.02 7.79
N LEU A 421 15.70 -7.24 7.99
CA LEU A 421 16.43 -8.34 7.36
C LEU A 421 15.89 -9.72 7.75
N ALA A 422 15.49 -9.87 9.02
CA ALA A 422 14.85 -11.09 9.53
C ALA A 422 13.42 -11.29 8.99
N ALA A 423 12.74 -10.20 8.60
CA ALA A 423 11.39 -10.24 8.06
C ALA A 423 11.31 -10.42 6.55
N LEU A 424 12.44 -10.31 5.83
CA LEU A 424 12.48 -10.54 4.39
C LEU A 424 12.09 -11.99 4.09
N PRO A 425 11.20 -12.22 3.10
CA PRO A 425 10.64 -13.53 2.82
C PRO A 425 11.71 -14.55 2.38
N ASP A 426 11.44 -15.82 2.68
CA ASP A 426 12.30 -16.95 2.31
C ASP A 426 12.21 -17.26 0.80
N GLU A 427 13.18 -18.04 0.33
CA GLU A 427 13.54 -18.24 -1.09
C GLU A 427 12.40 -18.81 -1.97
N GLU A 428 11.43 -19.51 -1.38
CA GLU A 428 10.33 -20.19 -2.09
C GLU A 428 9.07 -19.33 -2.31
N THR A 429 9.11 -18.05 -1.94
CA THR A 429 7.98 -17.12 -2.09
C THR A 429 7.84 -16.59 -3.52
N THR A 430 6.63 -16.13 -3.86
CA THR A 430 6.33 -15.48 -5.16
C THR A 430 7.36 -14.37 -5.44
N PRO A 431 7.94 -14.32 -6.67
CA PRO A 431 8.97 -13.34 -7.00
C PRO A 431 8.46 -11.91 -6.79
N LEU A 432 9.27 -11.10 -6.11
CA LEU A 432 8.96 -9.69 -5.84
C LEU A 432 9.06 -8.86 -7.14
N PRO A 433 8.29 -7.76 -7.27
CA PRO A 433 8.43 -6.86 -8.42
C PRO A 433 9.79 -6.14 -8.41
N ALA A 434 10.22 -5.65 -9.58
CA ALA A 434 11.49 -4.93 -9.74
C ALA A 434 11.59 -3.69 -8.83
N SER A 435 10.46 -3.00 -8.58
CA SER A 435 10.36 -1.87 -7.65
C SER A 435 10.72 -2.21 -6.20
N GLU A 436 10.68 -3.49 -5.80
CA GLU A 436 11.14 -3.96 -4.49
C GLU A 436 12.53 -4.61 -4.58
N LEU A 437 12.75 -5.45 -5.59
CA LEU A 437 14.01 -6.17 -5.78
C LEU A 437 15.22 -5.23 -5.90
N ALA A 438 15.11 -4.17 -6.72
CA ALA A 438 16.24 -3.27 -6.96
C ALA A 438 16.64 -2.49 -5.68
N PRO A 439 15.72 -1.83 -4.96
CA PRO A 439 16.06 -1.21 -3.67
C PRO A 439 16.55 -2.19 -2.61
N LEU A 440 15.96 -3.41 -2.51
CA LEU A 440 16.46 -4.43 -1.59
C LEU A 440 17.90 -4.85 -1.91
N ALA A 441 18.23 -5.02 -3.20
CA ALA A 441 19.59 -5.30 -3.65
C ALA A 441 20.56 -4.16 -3.30
N LEU A 442 20.14 -2.90 -3.49
CA LEU A 442 20.94 -1.73 -3.08
C LEU A 442 21.19 -1.68 -1.57
N GLY A 443 20.17 -2.00 -0.77
CA GLY A 443 20.31 -2.07 0.68
C GLY A 443 21.24 -3.20 1.13
N LEU A 444 21.12 -4.40 0.54
CA LEU A 444 22.01 -5.53 0.85
C LEU A 444 23.46 -5.27 0.42
N ASP A 445 23.68 -4.63 -0.74
CA ASP A 445 25.01 -4.15 -1.15
C ASP A 445 25.58 -3.18 -0.11
N ALA A 446 24.80 -2.19 0.34
CA ALA A 446 25.25 -1.23 1.34
C ALA A 446 25.56 -1.90 2.69
N LEU A 447 24.74 -2.84 3.15
CA LEU A 447 25.00 -3.60 4.39
C LEU A 447 26.21 -4.51 4.26
N TRP A 448 26.37 -5.18 3.12
CA TRP A 448 27.53 -6.04 2.89
C TRP A 448 28.82 -5.22 2.89
N ARG A 449 28.82 -4.00 2.33
CA ARG A 449 29.95 -3.05 2.44
C ARG A 449 30.20 -2.60 3.87
N ALA A 450 29.14 -2.36 4.65
CA ALA A 450 29.25 -1.87 6.01
C ALA A 450 29.76 -2.93 7.00
N ASN A 451 29.32 -4.19 6.85
CA ASN A 451 29.50 -5.25 7.85
C ASN A 451 30.35 -6.44 7.36
N GLY A 452 30.43 -6.68 6.05
CA GLY A 452 31.24 -7.75 5.46
C GLY A 452 30.74 -9.18 5.65
N LEU A 453 29.49 -9.44 6.05
CA LEU A 453 29.08 -10.82 6.37
C LEU A 453 28.73 -11.62 5.09
N PRO A 454 29.17 -12.89 4.99
CA PRO A 454 28.90 -13.73 3.81
C PRO A 454 27.42 -14.02 3.54
N ARG A 455 26.56 -13.90 4.55
CA ARG A 455 25.11 -14.12 4.42
C ARG A 455 24.47 -13.05 3.52
N GLU A 456 24.83 -11.79 3.70
CA GLU A 456 24.31 -10.70 2.84
C GLU A 456 24.75 -10.89 1.38
N GLY A 457 26.01 -11.24 1.14
CA GLY A 457 26.50 -11.48 -0.22
C GLY A 457 25.80 -12.64 -0.95
N ARG A 458 25.39 -13.70 -0.25
CA ARG A 458 24.57 -14.78 -0.84
C ARG A 458 23.17 -14.28 -1.18
N ARG A 459 22.52 -13.57 -0.26
CA ARG A 459 21.16 -13.05 -0.47
C ARG A 459 21.13 -11.98 -1.57
N LEU A 460 22.17 -11.14 -1.67
CA LEU A 460 22.33 -10.18 -2.76
C LEU A 460 22.37 -10.88 -4.13
N ARG A 461 23.20 -11.91 -4.30
CA ARG A 461 23.24 -12.68 -5.56
C ARG A 461 21.87 -13.24 -5.95
N GLN A 462 21.13 -13.74 -4.97
CA GLN A 462 19.79 -14.27 -5.20
C GLN A 462 18.81 -13.19 -5.70
N LEU A 463 18.77 -12.03 -5.04
CA LEU A 463 17.90 -10.93 -5.46
C LEU A 463 18.26 -10.42 -6.86
N LEU A 464 19.56 -10.35 -7.19
CA LEU A 464 20.02 -9.99 -8.52
C LEU A 464 19.61 -11.03 -9.57
N GLY A 465 19.68 -12.32 -9.23
CA GLY A 465 19.18 -13.40 -10.08
C GLY A 465 17.69 -13.26 -10.38
N GLN A 466 16.86 -12.95 -9.36
CA GLN A 466 15.44 -12.69 -9.56
C GLN A 466 15.19 -11.43 -10.41
N LEU A 467 15.94 -10.36 -10.16
CA LEU A 467 15.83 -9.10 -10.90
C LEU A 467 16.15 -9.28 -12.39
N ILE A 468 17.17 -10.08 -12.71
CA ILE A 468 17.56 -10.40 -14.09
C ILE A 468 16.57 -11.36 -14.74
N ALA A 469 16.04 -12.33 -13.99
CA ALA A 469 15.00 -13.22 -14.49
C ALA A 469 13.71 -12.48 -14.85
N ALA A 470 13.45 -11.34 -14.20
CA ALA A 470 12.33 -10.45 -14.52
C ALA A 470 12.57 -9.54 -15.75
N ALA A 471 13.77 -9.57 -16.34
CA ALA A 471 14.08 -8.75 -17.52
C ALA A 471 13.32 -9.24 -18.77
N SER A 472 12.92 -8.29 -19.62
CA SER A 472 12.39 -8.60 -20.94
C SER A 472 13.49 -9.18 -21.85
N ALA A 473 13.09 -9.77 -22.98
CA ALA A 473 14.04 -10.27 -23.98
C ALA A 473 15.00 -9.17 -24.48
N GLY A 474 14.55 -7.90 -24.48
CA GLY A 474 15.35 -6.73 -24.86
C GLY A 474 16.21 -6.16 -23.73
N GLY A 475 16.22 -6.76 -22.53
CA GLY A 475 17.01 -6.29 -21.39
C GLY A 475 16.33 -5.21 -20.53
N ALA A 476 15.11 -4.79 -20.86
CA ALA A 476 14.35 -3.88 -20.00
C ALA A 476 13.95 -4.58 -18.70
N ILE A 477 14.04 -3.88 -17.56
CA ILE A 477 13.77 -4.44 -16.23
C ILE A 477 12.75 -3.56 -15.54
N GLY A 478 11.69 -4.16 -15.02
CA GLY A 478 10.57 -3.42 -14.42
C GLY A 478 9.60 -2.86 -15.45
N LYS A 479 8.59 -2.14 -14.97
CA LYS A 479 7.47 -1.65 -15.78
C LYS A 479 7.69 -0.25 -16.38
N ASP A 480 8.63 0.51 -15.82
CA ASP A 480 8.89 1.90 -16.17
C ASP A 480 10.38 2.26 -16.00
N LEU A 481 10.73 3.48 -16.41
CA LEU A 481 12.09 4.01 -16.34
C LEU A 481 12.62 4.16 -14.90
N THR A 482 11.74 4.39 -13.92
CA THR A 482 12.14 4.51 -12.52
C THR A 482 12.64 3.17 -12.00
N GLU A 483 11.87 2.10 -12.22
CA GLU A 483 12.24 0.73 -11.85
C GLU A 483 13.49 0.26 -12.61
N HIS A 484 13.57 0.56 -13.91
CA HIS A 484 14.73 0.20 -14.71
C HIS A 484 16.02 0.92 -14.29
N GLY A 485 15.95 2.23 -14.02
CA GLY A 485 17.08 3.01 -13.54
C GLY A 485 17.58 2.53 -12.18
N ALA A 486 16.66 2.18 -11.27
CA ALA A 486 17.01 1.56 -9.99
C ALA A 486 17.66 0.18 -10.17
N ALA A 487 17.16 -0.64 -11.10
CA ALA A 487 17.73 -1.94 -11.42
C ALA A 487 19.15 -1.81 -12.01
N LEU A 488 19.36 -0.89 -12.96
CA LEU A 488 20.68 -0.57 -13.49
C LEU A 488 21.66 -0.17 -12.39
N LEU A 489 21.24 0.68 -11.47
CA LEU A 489 22.07 1.08 -10.33
C LEU A 489 22.42 -0.11 -9.42
N ALA A 490 21.46 -0.97 -9.13
CA ALA A 490 21.67 -2.16 -8.31
C ALA A 490 22.67 -3.13 -8.94
N LEU A 491 22.49 -3.43 -10.24
CA LEU A 491 23.38 -4.27 -11.03
C LEU A 491 24.80 -3.68 -11.09
N ALA A 492 24.93 -2.38 -11.37
CA ALA A 492 26.22 -1.69 -11.45
C ALA A 492 26.97 -1.72 -10.11
N ARG A 493 26.30 -1.42 -8.98
CA ARG A 493 26.92 -1.50 -7.66
C ARG A 493 27.37 -2.90 -7.32
N ALA A 494 26.50 -3.89 -7.54
CA ALA A 494 26.81 -5.29 -7.29
C ALA A 494 27.97 -5.80 -8.14
N ALA A 495 28.10 -5.36 -9.40
CA ALA A 495 29.17 -5.78 -10.31
C ALA A 495 30.57 -5.43 -9.78
N THR A 496 30.70 -4.44 -8.89
CA THR A 496 31.99 -4.19 -8.23
C THR A 496 32.35 -5.28 -7.21
N GLN A 497 31.39 -5.94 -6.59
CA GLN A 497 31.65 -6.99 -5.58
C GLN A 497 31.54 -8.40 -6.13
N ILE A 498 30.71 -8.58 -7.15
CA ILE A 498 30.35 -9.86 -7.76
C ILE A 498 30.78 -9.80 -9.22
N ALA A 499 32.02 -10.19 -9.49
CA ALA A 499 32.59 -10.22 -10.85
C ALA A 499 32.15 -11.49 -11.60
N GLU A 500 30.84 -11.73 -11.71
CA GLU A 500 30.28 -12.92 -12.37
C GLU A 500 29.77 -12.58 -13.79
N PRO A 501 30.07 -13.41 -14.82
CA PRO A 501 29.75 -13.08 -16.21
C PRO A 501 28.26 -12.79 -16.48
N TRP A 502 27.35 -13.51 -15.82
CA TRP A 502 25.91 -13.32 -15.99
C TRP A 502 25.44 -11.94 -15.53
N LEU A 503 26.09 -11.36 -14.51
CA LEU A 503 25.74 -10.05 -13.97
C LEU A 503 26.21 -8.95 -14.91
N LEU A 504 27.44 -9.06 -15.41
CA LEU A 504 28.00 -8.11 -16.38
C LEU A 504 27.20 -8.12 -17.69
N GLU A 505 26.83 -9.31 -18.17
CA GLU A 505 26.01 -9.46 -19.38
C GLU A 505 24.60 -8.89 -19.21
N ALA A 506 23.98 -9.09 -18.05
CA ALA A 506 22.70 -8.47 -17.75
C ALA A 506 22.80 -6.94 -17.68
N LEU A 507 23.88 -6.40 -17.10
CA LEU A 507 24.13 -4.96 -17.03
C LEU A 507 24.29 -4.35 -18.43
N ARG A 508 25.06 -4.99 -19.33
CA ARG A 508 25.19 -4.56 -20.73
C ARG A 508 23.83 -4.54 -21.44
N ARG A 509 23.07 -5.64 -21.37
CA ARG A 509 21.73 -5.73 -21.99
C ARG A 509 20.77 -4.68 -21.45
N ALA A 510 20.82 -4.40 -20.15
CA ALA A 510 19.99 -3.37 -19.55
C ALA A 510 20.34 -1.97 -20.06
N VAL A 511 21.62 -1.63 -20.23
CA VAL A 511 22.02 -0.34 -20.83
C VAL A 511 21.56 -0.24 -22.28
N MET A 512 21.70 -1.31 -23.05
CA MET A 512 21.29 -1.37 -24.46
C MET A 512 19.76 -1.35 -24.67
N ALA A 513 18.97 -1.57 -23.62
CA ALA A 513 17.51 -1.48 -23.68
C ALA A 513 17.00 -0.02 -23.75
N LEU A 514 17.85 0.96 -23.43
CA LEU A 514 17.52 2.38 -23.43
C LEU A 514 17.75 2.99 -24.81
N ASP A 515 16.83 3.83 -25.28
CA ASP A 515 17.03 4.64 -26.50
C ASP A 515 18.02 5.80 -26.22
N PRO A 516 19.07 5.99 -27.04
CA PRO A 516 20.04 7.07 -26.85
C PRO A 516 19.47 8.48 -27.04
N ASN A 517 18.38 8.64 -27.80
CA ASN A 517 17.80 9.94 -28.15
C ASN A 517 16.74 10.43 -27.16
N GLY A 518 16.39 9.60 -26.17
CA GLY A 518 15.41 9.89 -25.15
C GLY A 518 15.24 8.65 -24.30
N PRO A 519 15.32 8.72 -22.96
CA PRO A 519 15.21 7.52 -22.13
C PRO A 519 13.81 6.95 -22.26
N VAL A 520 13.67 6.00 -23.18
CA VAL A 520 12.46 5.23 -23.47
C VAL A 520 12.89 3.77 -23.45
N LEU A 521 12.05 2.92 -22.88
CA LEU A 521 12.29 1.48 -22.83
C LEU A 521 11.44 0.78 -23.88
N ALA A 522 12.11 0.04 -24.77
CA ALA A 522 11.44 -0.73 -25.80
C ALA A 522 10.42 -1.71 -25.18
N GLY A 523 9.19 -1.71 -25.68
CA GLY A 523 8.13 -2.60 -25.23
C GLY A 523 7.43 -2.21 -23.93
N THR A 524 7.77 -1.06 -23.33
CA THR A 524 7.00 -0.47 -22.22
C THR A 524 6.12 0.67 -22.72
N PRO A 525 4.94 0.91 -22.13
CA PRO A 525 4.13 2.09 -22.45
C PRO A 525 4.96 3.36 -22.21
N ALA A 526 5.07 4.22 -23.22
CA ALA A 526 5.88 5.43 -23.11
C ALA A 526 5.26 6.40 -22.08
N GLU A 527 6.03 6.73 -21.04
CA GLU A 527 5.77 7.89 -20.19
C GLU A 527 6.25 9.13 -20.96
N THR A 528 5.33 9.82 -21.65
CA THR A 528 5.67 10.96 -22.49
C THR A 528 5.03 12.24 -21.96
N PRO A 529 5.81 13.20 -21.44
CA PRO A 529 7.26 13.17 -21.17
C PRO A 529 7.61 12.39 -19.88
N PRO A 530 8.84 11.84 -19.74
CA PRO A 530 9.26 11.15 -18.51
C PRO A 530 9.28 12.07 -17.28
N SER A 531 8.87 11.52 -16.13
CA SER A 531 8.96 12.21 -14.84
C SER A 531 10.41 12.47 -14.40
N THR A 532 10.60 13.47 -13.55
CA THR A 532 11.89 13.82 -12.95
C THR A 532 12.50 12.64 -12.18
N ARG A 533 11.67 11.84 -11.49
CA ARG A 533 12.16 10.65 -10.77
C ARG A 533 12.68 9.58 -11.73
N ALA A 534 11.98 9.34 -12.84
CA ALA A 534 12.42 8.40 -13.87
C ALA A 534 13.77 8.82 -14.46
N LEU A 535 13.89 10.08 -14.89
CA LEU A 535 15.13 10.64 -15.42
C LEU A 535 16.28 10.57 -14.40
N ALA A 536 16.01 10.90 -13.13
CA ALA A 536 17.00 10.83 -12.06
C ALA A 536 17.47 9.38 -11.79
N ALA A 537 16.54 8.42 -11.76
CA ALA A 537 16.88 7.01 -11.57
C ALA A 537 17.76 6.47 -12.70
N VAL A 538 17.40 6.75 -13.96
CA VAL A 538 18.20 6.34 -15.13
C VAL A 538 19.58 7.00 -15.09
N LEU A 539 19.64 8.31 -14.82
CA LEU A 539 20.90 9.04 -14.71
C LEU A 539 21.83 8.44 -13.65
N ARG A 540 21.31 8.07 -12.48
CA ARG A 540 22.09 7.36 -11.44
C ARG A 540 22.63 6.03 -11.96
N GLY A 541 21.77 5.23 -12.59
CA GLY A 541 22.12 3.92 -13.13
C GLY A 541 23.26 4.01 -14.15
N VAL A 542 23.13 4.86 -15.18
CA VAL A 542 24.15 4.97 -16.24
C VAL A 542 25.46 5.56 -15.73
N ARG A 543 25.41 6.52 -14.79
CA ARG A 543 26.65 7.03 -14.15
C ARG A 543 27.35 5.94 -13.35
N ALA A 544 26.60 5.09 -12.64
CA ALA A 544 27.18 3.95 -11.94
C ALA A 544 27.85 2.97 -12.92
N VAL A 545 27.28 2.72 -14.09
CA VAL A 545 27.92 1.91 -15.15
C VAL A 545 29.24 2.54 -15.60
N GLU A 546 29.26 3.83 -15.91
CA GLU A 546 30.48 4.55 -16.31
C GLU A 546 31.55 4.52 -15.20
N LEU A 547 31.13 4.61 -13.94
CA LEU A 547 32.02 4.48 -12.78
C LEU A 547 32.62 3.08 -12.68
N VAL A 548 31.80 2.03 -12.79
CA VAL A 548 32.27 0.63 -12.73
C VAL A 548 33.24 0.34 -13.86
N ALA A 549 32.97 0.81 -15.08
CA ALA A 549 33.88 0.67 -16.22
C ALA A 549 35.26 1.29 -15.93
N ARG A 550 35.30 2.47 -15.31
CA ARG A 550 36.56 3.14 -14.90
C ARG A 550 37.33 2.35 -13.84
N THR A 551 36.69 1.50 -13.05
CA THR A 551 37.38 0.62 -12.09
C THR A 551 38.04 -0.61 -12.73
N GLY A 552 37.81 -0.88 -14.03
CA GLY A 552 38.28 -2.07 -14.73
C GLY A 552 37.58 -3.37 -14.33
N ARG A 553 36.53 -3.30 -13.49
CA ARG A 553 35.72 -4.45 -13.06
C ARG A 553 34.60 -4.81 -14.05
N LEU A 554 34.33 -3.92 -15.00
CA LEU A 554 33.49 -4.15 -16.17
C LEU A 554 34.36 -3.87 -17.39
N ASP A 555 34.35 -4.77 -18.36
CA ASP A 555 34.89 -4.56 -19.71
C ASP A 555 33.71 -4.34 -20.67
N PRO A 556 32.98 -3.20 -20.57
CA PRO A 556 31.93 -2.92 -21.52
C PRO A 556 32.56 -2.69 -22.89
N ASP A 557 31.93 -3.20 -23.94
CA ASP A 557 32.29 -2.75 -25.29
C ASP A 557 32.09 -1.24 -25.42
N ALA A 558 32.77 -0.65 -26.41
CA ALA A 558 32.72 0.79 -26.66
C ALA A 558 31.28 1.28 -26.95
N GLU A 559 30.44 0.39 -27.48
CA GLU A 559 29.03 0.68 -27.78
C GLU A 559 28.21 0.90 -26.51
N THR A 560 28.33 0.02 -25.51
CA THR A 560 27.65 0.14 -24.21
C THR A 560 28.01 1.45 -23.51
N LEU A 561 29.30 1.85 -23.54
CA LEU A 561 29.74 3.11 -22.94
C LEU A 561 29.25 4.33 -23.71
N ALA A 562 29.26 4.28 -25.04
CA ALA A 562 28.70 5.34 -25.88
C ALA A 562 27.19 5.52 -25.63
N GLN A 563 26.47 4.40 -25.50
CA GLN A 563 25.05 4.37 -25.17
C GLN A 563 24.77 4.99 -23.79
N ALA A 564 25.53 4.58 -22.75
CA ALA A 564 25.40 5.13 -21.41
C ALA A 564 25.67 6.65 -21.38
N ALA A 565 26.70 7.12 -22.09
CA ALA A 565 27.04 8.52 -22.18
C ALA A 565 25.96 9.35 -22.89
N ALA A 566 25.42 8.85 -24.01
CA ALA A 566 24.34 9.52 -24.74
C ALA A 566 23.07 9.65 -23.87
N VAL A 567 22.67 8.56 -23.19
CA VAL A 567 21.52 8.59 -22.27
C VAL A 567 21.75 9.55 -21.09
N ARG A 568 22.97 9.55 -20.52
CA ARG A 568 23.35 10.46 -19.44
C ARG A 568 23.17 11.92 -19.86
N ASP A 569 23.69 12.29 -21.03
CA ASP A 569 23.66 13.67 -21.52
C ASP A 569 22.21 14.12 -21.79
N THR A 570 21.39 13.24 -22.37
CA THR A 570 19.95 13.48 -22.56
C THR A 570 19.20 13.63 -21.24
N CYS A 571 19.45 12.77 -20.25
CA CYS A 571 18.82 12.88 -18.93
C CYS A 571 19.19 14.20 -18.23
N LEU A 572 20.45 14.62 -18.35
CA LEU A 572 20.92 15.89 -17.79
C LEU A 572 20.25 17.10 -18.44
N GLN A 573 20.12 17.10 -19.76
CA GLN A 573 19.43 18.16 -20.49
C GLN A 573 17.96 18.26 -20.05
N LEU A 574 17.26 17.12 -19.97
CA LEU A 574 15.86 17.08 -19.56
C LEU A 574 15.66 17.50 -18.10
N LEU A 575 16.50 17.00 -17.17
CA LEU A 575 16.45 17.38 -15.75
C LEU A 575 16.75 18.86 -15.53
N SER A 576 17.66 19.45 -16.31
CA SER A 576 17.95 20.89 -16.23
C SER A 576 16.70 21.72 -16.56
N GLY A 577 15.87 21.26 -17.50
CA GLY A 577 14.58 21.86 -17.82
C GLY A 577 13.50 21.71 -16.73
N ARG A 578 13.74 20.91 -15.68
CA ARG A 578 12.83 20.73 -14.54
C ARG A 578 13.07 21.72 -13.41
N LEU A 579 14.18 22.45 -13.45
CA LEU A 579 14.55 23.43 -12.44
C LEU A 579 13.86 24.77 -12.72
N ARG A 580 13.19 25.33 -11.71
CA ARG A 580 12.64 26.69 -11.74
C ARG A 580 13.31 27.54 -10.67
N ALA A 581 14.11 28.50 -11.10
CA ALA A 581 14.68 29.50 -10.22
C ALA A 581 13.64 30.58 -9.90
N LEU A 582 13.43 30.81 -8.62
CA LEU A 582 12.69 31.93 -8.06
C LEU A 582 13.65 32.72 -7.16
N GLU A 583 13.34 33.97 -6.83
CA GLU A 583 14.30 34.90 -6.21
C GLU A 583 15.02 34.33 -4.97
N ASP A 584 14.32 33.57 -4.13
CA ASP A 584 14.84 32.99 -2.89
C ASP A 584 14.96 31.44 -2.93
N ARG A 585 14.51 30.79 -4.01
CA ARG A 585 14.38 29.32 -4.04
C ARG A 585 14.65 28.69 -5.39
N LEU A 586 15.02 27.41 -5.33
CA LEU A 586 15.07 26.54 -6.49
C LEU A 586 14.01 25.45 -6.31
N ASP A 587 13.08 25.40 -7.26
CA ASP A 587 11.99 24.44 -7.28
C ASP A 587 12.27 23.36 -8.33
N VAL A 588 11.95 22.11 -8.01
CA VAL A 588 12.05 20.97 -8.92
C VAL A 588 10.65 20.50 -9.27
N LEU A 589 10.32 20.51 -10.56
CA LEU A 589 9.04 20.02 -11.04
C LEU A 589 9.04 18.48 -11.16
N PRO A 590 7.92 17.80 -10.93
CA PRO A 590 7.79 16.36 -11.21
C PRO A 590 7.84 16.00 -12.69
N GLY A 591 7.46 16.92 -13.57
CA GLY A 591 7.46 16.76 -15.02
C GLY A 591 7.62 18.10 -15.73
N GLU A 592 7.13 18.22 -16.98
CA GLU A 592 7.12 19.51 -17.70
C GLU A 592 6.19 20.52 -17.03
N THR A 593 5.13 20.01 -16.43
CA THR A 593 4.15 20.73 -15.64
C THR A 593 4.00 20.05 -14.27
N GLY A 594 3.30 20.70 -13.35
CA GLY A 594 3.08 20.21 -11.99
C GLY A 594 3.58 21.17 -10.92
N GLU A 595 3.17 20.91 -9.68
CA GLU A 595 3.68 21.61 -8.51
C GLU A 595 4.98 20.98 -8.01
N PRO A 596 5.93 21.76 -7.49
CA PRO A 596 7.15 21.21 -6.90
C PRO A 596 6.87 20.25 -5.74
N ASP A 597 7.59 19.14 -5.71
CA ASP A 597 7.41 18.09 -4.71
C ASP A 597 8.73 17.60 -4.10
N ALA A 598 8.62 16.99 -2.92
CA ALA A 598 9.77 16.45 -2.18
C ALA A 598 10.44 15.28 -2.90
N PRO A 599 9.72 14.26 -3.42
CA PRO A 599 10.34 13.11 -4.08
C PRO A 599 11.19 13.48 -5.29
N SER A 600 10.71 14.38 -6.14
CA SER A 600 11.43 14.84 -7.35
C SER A 600 12.65 15.67 -6.98
N THR A 601 12.53 16.54 -5.97
CA THR A 601 13.67 17.30 -5.44
C THR A 601 14.75 16.37 -4.89
N ALA A 602 14.37 15.36 -4.11
CA ALA A 602 15.30 14.41 -3.53
C ALA A 602 15.95 13.50 -4.59
N ALA A 603 15.16 13.01 -5.55
CA ALA A 603 15.66 12.18 -6.65
C ALA A 603 16.67 12.96 -7.53
N LEU A 604 16.36 14.21 -7.89
CA LEU A 604 17.27 15.06 -8.67
C LEU A 604 18.60 15.26 -7.94
N LEU A 605 18.56 15.58 -6.63
CA LEU A 605 19.77 15.75 -5.84
C LEU A 605 20.60 14.46 -5.75
N LEU A 606 19.95 13.31 -5.52
CA LEU A 606 20.62 12.00 -5.53
C LEU A 606 21.31 11.73 -6.87
N ALA A 607 20.65 12.05 -7.98
CA ALA A 607 21.20 11.83 -9.31
C ALA A 607 22.40 12.74 -9.62
N VAL A 608 22.28 14.02 -9.29
CA VAL A 608 23.32 15.02 -9.56
C VAL A 608 24.55 14.80 -8.68
N LEU A 609 24.37 14.53 -7.39
CA LEU A 609 25.45 14.37 -6.42
C LEU A 609 26.11 12.99 -6.47
N SER A 610 25.44 12.01 -7.09
CA SER A 610 26.00 10.67 -7.38
C SER A 610 26.69 10.03 -6.16
N PRO A 611 25.98 9.87 -5.03
CA PRO A 611 26.57 9.33 -3.79
C PRO A 611 27.10 7.90 -3.93
N ASP A 612 26.65 7.20 -4.98
CA ASP A 612 27.10 5.87 -5.34
C ASP A 612 28.60 5.82 -5.66
N GLU A 613 29.26 6.95 -5.99
CA GLU A 613 30.73 7.02 -6.10
C GLU A 613 31.43 6.55 -4.82
N VAL A 614 30.90 6.91 -3.64
CA VAL A 614 31.44 6.49 -2.34
C VAL A 614 31.30 4.98 -2.19
N ALA A 615 30.14 4.40 -2.50
CA ALA A 615 29.93 2.97 -2.41
C ALA A 615 30.85 2.19 -3.37
N LEU A 616 31.00 2.68 -4.61
CA LEU A 616 31.80 2.07 -5.66
C LEU A 616 33.31 2.18 -5.38
N THR A 617 33.77 3.21 -4.67
CA THR A 617 35.17 3.39 -4.27
C THR A 617 35.52 2.74 -2.93
N ALA A 618 34.55 2.60 -2.01
CA ALA A 618 34.72 1.92 -0.72
C ALA A 618 34.94 0.40 -0.85
N GLY A 619 34.69 -0.19 -2.02
CA GLY A 619 34.90 -1.62 -2.32
C GLY A 619 36.35 -2.09 -2.47
N GLY A 620 37.28 -1.41 -1.79
CA GLY A 620 38.72 -1.72 -1.71
C GLY A 620 39.18 -2.18 -0.33
N VAL A 621 38.29 -2.69 0.52
CA VAL A 621 38.70 -3.29 1.81
C VAL A 621 39.08 -4.75 1.58
N ALA A 622 40.40 -4.96 1.51
CA ALA A 622 41.20 -6.18 1.68
C ALA A 622 40.51 -7.55 1.47
N ALA A 623 40.88 -8.21 0.36
CA ALA A 623 40.91 -9.67 0.29
C ALA A 623 42.04 -10.23 1.16
#